data_AF-A0A920TR82-F1
#
_entry.id   AF-A0A920TR82-F1
#
_cell.length_a   1.000
_cell.length_b   1.000
_cell.length_c   1.000
_cell.angle_alpha   90.00
_cell.angle_beta   90.00
_cell.angle_gamma   90.00
#
_symmetry.space_group_name_H-M   'P 1'
#
loop_
_entity.id
_entity.type
_entity.pdbx_description
1 polymer ?
#
loop_
_entity_poly.entity_id
_entity_poly.type
_entity_poly.pdbx_seq_one_letter_code
_entity_poly.pdbx_strand_id
1 'polypeptide(L)'
;MFSYIILAILVTSIATYSSRFLGVLTSEKINEDSKIYRWFNCLAYSTLAALISRMIFFPAGVLAESDYIIRFVVIILSILIFYLTKKNLVYPTVFSAVILFFFKKLYGMKKIFDDI
;
A
#
# COMPACT_ATOMS: atom_id res chain seq x y z
N MET A 1 -10.12 -26.15 -31.29
CA MET A 1 -10.39 -25.05 -30.32
C MET A 1 -10.27 -25.53 -28.87
N PHE A 2 -11.00 -26.58 -28.48
CA PHE A 2 -10.98 -27.14 -27.11
C PHE A 2 -9.59 -27.58 -26.61
N SER A 3 -8.77 -28.22 -27.47
CA SER A 3 -7.40 -28.64 -27.11
C SER A 3 -6.50 -27.47 -26.69
N TYR A 4 -6.58 -26.31 -27.38
CA TYR A 4 -5.80 -25.12 -27.03
C TYR A 4 -6.23 -24.51 -25.70
N ILE A 5 -7.52 -24.56 -25.36
CA ILE A 5 -8.05 -24.07 -24.09
C ILE A 5 -7.53 -24.93 -22.93
N ILE A 6 -7.52 -26.26 -23.08
CA ILE A 6 -6.97 -27.17 -22.07
C ILE A 6 -5.47 -26.93 -21.88
N LEU A 7 -4.74 -26.78 -22.97
CA LEU A 7 -3.29 -26.53 -22.94
C LEU A 7 -2.99 -25.19 -22.24
N ALA A 8 -3.77 -24.14 -22.54
CA ALA A 8 -3.66 -22.86 -21.86
C ALA A 8 -3.91 -22.97 -20.36
N ILE A 9 -4.99 -23.65 -19.93
CA ILE A 9 -5.32 -23.83 -18.51
C ILE A 9 -4.22 -24.60 -17.77
N LEU A 10 -3.70 -25.66 -18.39
CA LEU A 10 -2.64 -26.50 -17.81
C LEU A 10 -1.34 -25.71 -17.65
N VAL A 11 -0.95 -24.94 -18.69
CA VAL A 11 0.22 -24.06 -18.65
C VAL A 11 0.06 -22.96 -17.61
N THR A 12 -1.10 -22.28 -17.56
CA THR A 12 -1.33 -21.20 -16.58
C THR A 12 -1.37 -21.73 -15.15
N SER A 13 -1.93 -22.93 -14.94
CA SER A 13 -1.98 -23.56 -13.62
C SER A 13 -0.57 -23.94 -13.16
N ILE A 14 0.23 -24.59 -14.02
CA ILE A 14 1.63 -24.92 -13.71
C ILE A 14 2.45 -23.66 -13.44
N ALA A 15 2.30 -22.61 -14.26
CA ALA A 15 3.01 -21.35 -14.05
C ALA A 15 2.64 -20.69 -12.71
N THR A 16 1.35 -20.68 -12.35
CA THR A 16 0.85 -20.09 -11.10
C THR A 16 1.31 -20.89 -9.87
N TYR A 17 1.27 -22.22 -9.94
CA TYR A 17 1.71 -23.08 -8.85
C TYR A 17 3.24 -23.10 -8.71
N SER A 18 3.99 -23.03 -9.81
CA SER A 18 5.46 -22.99 -9.78
C SER A 18 5.98 -21.75 -9.03
N SER A 19 5.40 -20.57 -9.28
CA SER A 19 5.74 -19.35 -8.54
C SER A 19 5.47 -19.48 -7.03
N ARG A 20 4.35 -20.11 -6.66
CA ARG A 20 4.01 -20.36 -5.25
C ARG A 20 4.93 -21.40 -4.61
N PHE A 21 5.28 -22.45 -5.32
CA PHE A 21 6.20 -23.49 -4.83
C PHE A 21 7.61 -22.94 -4.58
N LEU A 22 8.14 -22.13 -5.51
CA LEU A 22 9.40 -21.43 -5.33
C LEU A 22 9.37 -20.49 -4.11
N GLY A 23 8.24 -19.83 -3.86
CA GLY A 23 8.04 -19.00 -2.65
C GLY A 23 8.09 -19.81 -1.36
N VAL A 24 7.44 -20.98 -1.32
CA VAL A 24 7.44 -21.86 -0.13
C VAL A 24 8.82 -22.48 0.12
N LEU A 25 9.50 -22.97 -0.92
CA LEU A 25 10.86 -23.50 -0.81
C LEU A 25 11.87 -22.43 -0.35
N THR A 26 11.70 -21.19 -0.83
CA THR A 26 12.47 -20.03 -0.36
C THR A 26 12.23 -19.78 1.12
N SER A 27 11.00 -20.00 1.62
CA SER A 27 10.66 -19.81 3.03
C SER A 27 11.24 -20.87 3.97
N GLU A 28 11.49 -22.10 3.50
CA GLU A 28 12.00 -23.21 4.33
C GLU A 28 13.54 -23.24 4.39
N LYS A 29 14.23 -22.70 3.37
CA LYS A 29 15.69 -22.80 3.23
C LYS A 29 16.47 -21.52 3.55
N ILE A 30 15.79 -20.39 3.78
CA ILE A 30 16.45 -19.13 4.12
C ILE A 30 16.63 -19.02 5.63
N ASN A 31 17.88 -19.19 6.06
CA ASN A 31 18.34 -18.64 7.32
C ASN A 31 18.30 -17.10 7.22
N GLU A 32 17.77 -16.49 8.27
CA GLU A 32 17.48 -15.05 8.41
C GLU A 32 18.72 -14.15 8.16
N ASP A 33 19.92 -14.72 8.31
CA ASP A 33 21.22 -14.05 8.16
C ASP A 33 21.84 -14.08 6.75
N SER A 34 21.20 -14.72 5.77
CA SER A 34 21.78 -14.84 4.42
C SER A 34 21.76 -13.51 3.65
N LYS A 35 22.90 -13.15 3.04
CA LYS A 35 23.08 -11.93 2.22
C LYS A 35 22.04 -11.80 1.09
N ILE A 36 21.59 -12.93 0.52
CA ILE A 36 20.60 -12.96 -0.56
C ILE A 36 19.22 -12.54 -0.08
N TYR A 37 18.78 -12.98 1.10
CA TYR A 37 17.49 -12.59 1.66
C TYR A 37 17.46 -11.08 1.97
N ARG A 38 18.53 -10.53 2.53
CA ARG A 38 18.63 -9.08 2.78
C ARG A 38 18.56 -8.26 1.49
N TRP A 39 19.15 -8.75 0.39
CA TRP A 39 19.04 -8.11 -0.92
C TRP A 39 17.61 -8.15 -1.46
N PHE A 40 16.93 -9.30 -1.38
CA PHE A 40 15.52 -9.42 -1.79
C PHE A 40 14.60 -8.54 -0.94
N ASN A 41 14.83 -8.49 0.38
CA ASN A 41 14.08 -7.62 1.28
C ASN A 41 14.26 -6.14 0.89
N CYS A 42 15.49 -5.73 0.58
CA CYS A 42 15.76 -4.39 0.08
C CYS A 42 15.02 -4.09 -1.23
N LEU A 43 14.98 -5.05 -2.18
CA LEU A 43 14.22 -4.91 -3.42
C LEU A 43 12.72 -4.78 -3.18
N ALA A 44 12.16 -5.59 -2.28
CA ALA A 44 10.75 -5.52 -1.91
C ALA A 44 10.40 -4.16 -1.30
N TYR A 45 11.17 -3.70 -0.31
CA TYR A 45 10.98 -2.38 0.31
C TYR A 45 11.20 -1.22 -0.67
N SER A 46 12.16 -1.34 -1.60
CA SER A 46 12.39 -0.34 -2.65
C SER A 46 11.17 -0.21 -3.58
N THR A 47 10.56 -1.34 -3.96
CA THR A 47 9.36 -1.35 -4.79
C THR A 47 8.17 -0.72 -4.05
N LEU A 48 7.99 -1.04 -2.77
CA LEU A 48 6.98 -0.39 -1.92
C LEU A 48 7.21 1.12 -1.83
N ALA A 49 8.45 1.56 -1.61
CA ALA A 49 8.80 2.98 -1.56
C ALA A 49 8.52 3.69 -2.90
N ALA A 50 8.87 3.08 -4.03
CA ALA A 50 8.58 3.61 -5.35
C ALA A 50 7.07 3.74 -5.61
N LEU A 51 6.29 2.74 -5.17
CA LEU A 51 4.83 2.75 -5.32
C LEU A 51 4.17 3.83 -4.46
N ILE A 52 4.62 3.99 -3.21
CA ILE A 52 4.19 5.07 -2.31
C ILE A 52 4.55 6.44 -2.91
N SER A 53 5.78 6.60 -3.42
CA SER A 53 6.21 7.84 -4.07
C SER A 53 5.27 8.21 -5.23
N ARG A 54 4.97 7.27 -6.12
CA ARG A 54 4.00 7.49 -7.21
C ARG A 54 2.62 7.91 -6.69
N MET A 55 2.14 7.33 -5.59
CA MET A 55 0.85 7.70 -5.00
C MET A 55 0.84 9.12 -4.41
N ILE A 56 1.97 9.62 -3.93
CA ILE A 56 2.12 10.98 -3.40
C ILE A 56 2.22 12.02 -4.52
N PHE A 57 3.08 11.77 -5.53
CA PHE A 57 3.31 12.73 -6.62
C PHE A 57 2.22 12.72 -7.70
N PHE A 58 1.66 11.56 -8.03
CA PHE A 58 0.60 11.41 -9.04
C PHE A 58 -0.58 10.61 -8.48
N PRO A 59 -1.37 11.21 -7.57
CA PRO A 59 -2.56 10.57 -7.02
C PRO A 59 -3.62 10.40 -8.13
N ALA A 60 -4.05 9.17 -8.38
CA ALA A 60 -5.12 8.85 -9.32
C ALA A 60 -6.40 8.42 -8.58
N GLY A 61 -7.57 8.87 -9.02
CA GLY A 61 -8.88 8.50 -8.48
C GLY A 61 -9.63 9.66 -7.79
N VAL A 62 -10.63 9.33 -6.96
CA VAL A 62 -11.54 10.26 -6.24
C VAL A 62 -10.86 11.21 -5.24
N LEU A 63 -9.53 11.13 -5.14
CA LEU A 63 -8.67 12.02 -4.36
C LEU A 63 -8.11 13.17 -5.24
N ALA A 64 -8.36 13.25 -6.54
CA ALA A 64 -7.86 14.36 -7.36
C ALA A 64 -8.44 15.75 -6.98
N GLU A 65 -9.53 15.79 -6.19
CA GLU A 65 -10.25 17.02 -5.82
C GLU A 65 -9.71 17.73 -4.55
N SER A 66 -8.72 17.15 -3.86
CA SER A 66 -8.19 17.67 -2.58
C SER A 66 -6.82 18.31 -2.76
N ASP A 67 -6.67 19.51 -2.18
CA ASP A 67 -5.47 20.34 -2.23
C ASP A 67 -4.18 19.60 -1.82
N TYR A 68 -3.11 19.80 -2.60
CA TYR A 68 -1.81 19.13 -2.44
C TYR A 68 -1.14 19.42 -1.10
N ILE A 69 -1.35 20.62 -0.55
CA ILE A 69 -0.66 21.07 0.68
C ILE A 69 -1.20 20.33 1.91
N ILE A 70 -2.52 20.12 1.98
CA ILE A 70 -3.18 19.44 3.11
C ILE A 70 -2.71 17.98 3.18
N ARG A 71 -2.48 17.33 2.04
CA ARG A 71 -1.96 15.96 1.98
C ARG A 71 -0.57 15.83 2.57
N PHE A 72 0.32 16.75 2.20
CA PHE A 72 1.70 16.72 2.65
C PHE A 72 1.78 16.88 4.18
N VAL A 73 0.97 17.80 4.74
CA VAL A 73 0.86 18.03 6.18
C VAL A 73 0.29 16.80 6.91
N VAL A 74 -0.77 16.17 6.39
CA VAL A 74 -1.37 14.98 7.00
C VAL A 74 -0.42 13.77 6.97
N ILE A 75 0.34 13.60 5.88
CA ILE A 75 1.35 12.53 5.76
C ILE A 75 2.46 12.75 6.80
N ILE A 76 2.98 13.97 6.92
CA ILE A 76 4.02 14.32 7.90
C ILE A 76 3.52 14.08 9.33
N LEU A 77 2.31 14.55 9.67
CA LEU A 77 1.71 14.33 10.99
C LEU A 77 1.52 12.85 11.30
N SER A 78 1.07 12.05 10.32
CA SER A 78 0.87 10.61 10.50
C SER A 78 2.19 9.88 10.74
N ILE A 79 3.27 10.25 10.03
CA ILE A 79 4.61 9.70 10.25
C ILE A 79 5.15 10.09 11.63
N LEU A 80 4.92 11.34 12.06
CA LEU A 80 5.36 11.83 13.38
C LEU A 80 4.71 11.04 14.52
N ILE A 81 3.40 10.80 14.42
CA ILE A 81 2.62 10.02 15.39
C ILE A 81 3.05 8.55 15.39
N PHE A 82 3.35 7.99 14.21
CA PHE A 82 3.88 6.63 14.09
C PHE A 82 5.23 6.47 14.83
N TYR A 83 6.12 7.47 14.74
CA TYR A 83 7.41 7.44 15.42
C TYR A 83 7.28 7.60 16.95
N LEU A 84 6.40 8.49 17.40
CA LEU A 84 6.10 8.68 18.83
C LEU A 84 5.45 7.44 19.47
N THR A 85 4.70 6.63 18.70
CA THR A 85 3.91 5.49 19.22
C THR A 85 4.64 4.14 19.14
N LYS A 86 5.97 4.12 19.33
CA LYS A 86 6.76 2.88 19.55
C LYS A 86 6.48 1.72 18.56
N LYS A 87 6.25 2.01 17.27
CA LYS A 87 6.00 1.02 16.19
C LYS A 87 4.67 0.25 16.27
N ASN A 88 3.68 0.66 17.06
CA ASN A 88 2.36 0.03 17.05
C ASN A 88 1.46 0.65 15.96
N LEU A 89 1.24 -0.09 14.85
CA LEU A 89 0.50 0.33 13.65
C LEU A 89 -0.98 0.71 13.86
N VAL A 90 -1.55 0.34 15.01
CA VAL A 90 -2.99 0.51 15.29
C VAL A 90 -3.35 1.97 15.57
N TYR A 91 -2.57 2.66 16.40
CA TYR A 91 -2.85 4.05 16.82
C TYR A 91 -2.83 5.07 15.66
N PRO A 92 -1.85 5.08 14.74
CA PRO A 92 -1.86 6.02 13.62
C PRO A 92 -2.99 5.75 12.62
N THR A 93 -3.42 4.50 12.47
CA THR A 93 -4.55 4.14 11.60
C THR A 93 -5.87 4.64 12.17
N VAL A 94 -6.11 4.41 13.47
CA VAL A 94 -7.33 4.90 14.14
C VAL A 94 -7.35 6.43 14.19
N PHE A 95 -6.22 7.06 14.52
CA PHE A 95 -6.13 8.52 14.59
C PHE A 95 -6.34 9.19 13.22
N SER A 96 -5.71 8.67 12.16
CA SER A 96 -5.89 9.19 10.79
C SER A 96 -7.33 9.02 10.31
N ALA A 97 -7.98 7.88 10.60
CA ALA A 97 -9.39 7.65 10.28
C ALA A 97 -10.32 8.63 11.01
N VAL A 98 -10.08 8.89 12.30
CA VAL A 98 -10.87 9.83 13.10
C VAL A 98 -10.71 11.27 12.60
N ILE A 99 -9.49 11.70 12.26
CA ILE A 99 -9.23 13.04 11.74
C ILE A 99 -9.80 13.23 10.33
N LEU A 100 -9.67 12.24 9.44
CA LEU A 100 -10.26 12.30 8.10
C LEU A 100 -11.78 12.33 8.17
N PHE A 101 -12.39 11.54 9.06
CA PHE A 101 -13.84 11.56 9.28
C PHE A 101 -14.30 12.94 9.77
N PHE A 102 -13.62 13.52 10.76
CA PHE A 102 -13.97 14.83 11.29
C PHE A 102 -13.79 15.95 10.25
N PHE A 103 -12.70 15.90 9.48
CA PHE A 103 -12.41 16.90 8.45
C PHE A 103 -13.39 16.81 7.28
N LYS A 104 -13.73 15.59 6.81
CA LYS A 104 -14.75 15.39 5.78
C LYS A 104 -16.12 15.88 6.25
N LYS A 105 -16.48 15.64 7.51
CA LYS A 105 -17.74 16.10 8.11
C LYS A 105 -17.81 17.64 8.14
N LEU A 106 -16.73 18.32 8.49
CA LEU A 106 -16.66 19.78 8.52
C LEU A 106 -16.70 20.38 7.10
N TYR A 107 -15.95 19.82 6.15
CA TYR A 107 -15.91 20.30 4.76
C TYR A 107 -17.23 20.03 4.01
N GLY A 108 -17.88 18.90 4.27
CA GLY A 108 -19.21 18.60 3.75
C GLY A 108 -20.31 19.53 4.28
N MET A 109 -20.22 19.95 5.55
CA MET A 109 -21.14 20.92 6.14
C MET A 109 -20.90 22.33 5.61
N LYS A 110 -19.64 22.69 5.32
CA LYS A 110 -19.27 23.97 4.72
C LYS A 110 -19.73 24.07 3.25
N LYS A 111 -19.57 23.01 2.45
CA LYS A 111 -20.06 22.95 1.06
C LYS A 111 -21.58 23.10 0.95
N ILE A 112 -22.35 22.56 1.92
CA ILE A 112 -23.81 22.73 2.00
C ILE A 112 -24.24 24.17 2.36
N PHE A 113 -23.40 24.92 3.08
CA PHE A 113 -23.70 26.31 3.45
C PHE A 113 -23.26 27.32 2.37
N ASP A 114 -22.26 26.98 1.55
CA ASP A 114 -21.85 27.78 0.38
C ASP A 114 -22.77 27.55 -0.86
N ASP A 115 -23.57 26.48 -0.89
CA ASP A 115 -24.56 26.14 -1.94
C ASP A 115 -26.01 26.60 -1.60
N ILE A 116 -26.22 27.37 -0.51
CA ILE A 116 -27.52 27.96 -0.10
C ILE A 116 -27.54 29.48 -0.28
#